data_AF-M3AKP5-F1
#
_entry.id   AF-M3AKP5-F1
#
_cell.length_a   1.000
_cell.length_b   1.000
_cell.length_c   1.000
_cell.angle_alpha   90.00
_cell.angle_beta   90.00
_cell.angle_gamma   90.00
#
_symmetry.space_group_name_H-M   'P 1'
#
loop_
_entity.id
_entity.type
_entity.pdbx_description
1 polymer ?
#
loop_
_entity_poly.entity_id
_entity_poly.type
_entity_poly.pdbx_seq_one_letter_code
_entity_poly.pdbx_strand_id
1 'polypeptide(L)'
;MSSKYPQRKLGDDYVSAQGLGCMGMSFAYTSYGGYDDEESLKVLTAAADRGITFWDTSDIYGPHTNEKLIGKWFRETGRRKEIFLATKFGNLRNADGSATVRGDAAYVKEACNGSLERLGIDQIDLYYQHRVDPNVPIEETVQAMVELKQEGKIRYLGLSECSAETLRRASRVHPIAAAQMEFSPFALEIESEQTKFLATARELGVKIVAYSPLGRGFLTGTMQSRADLDDSDNRKNHPRFSEEHFDENVKLVNKLQELAKKKGCTAGQLSLAWVLAQGDDFIPIPGTMLRNKEVTVQGLAD
;
A
#
# COMPACT_ATOMS: atom_id res chain seq x y z
N MET A 1 11.35 -25.16 4.78
CA MET A 1 11.97 -24.16 5.71
C MET A 1 13.41 -23.99 5.25
N SER A 2 13.94 -22.86 4.77
CA SER A 2 13.64 -21.44 4.96
C SER A 2 13.79 -20.72 3.61
N SER A 3 12.82 -19.89 3.26
CA SER A 3 13.13 -18.50 2.91
C SER A 3 12.29 -17.66 3.87
N LYS A 4 12.88 -17.27 5.00
CA LYS A 4 12.30 -16.16 5.76
C LYS A 4 12.63 -14.93 4.93
N TYR A 5 11.60 -14.36 4.29
CA TYR A 5 11.68 -13.04 3.69
C TYR A 5 12.49 -12.11 4.62
N PRO A 6 13.40 -11.26 4.11
CA PRO A 6 14.05 -10.26 4.95
C PRO A 6 12.99 -9.54 5.77
N GLN A 7 13.29 -9.22 7.02
CA GLN A 7 12.32 -8.61 7.93
C GLN A 7 12.60 -7.12 8.09
N ARG A 8 11.57 -6.35 8.40
CA ARG A 8 11.63 -4.93 8.75
C ARG A 8 10.92 -4.71 10.07
N LYS A 9 11.47 -3.84 10.91
CA LYS A 9 10.83 -3.43 12.15
C LYS A 9 9.73 -2.41 11.84
N LEU A 10 8.52 -2.62 12.36
CA LEU A 10 7.42 -1.67 12.29
C LEU A 10 6.77 -1.61 13.68
N GLY A 11 6.87 -0.45 14.33
CA GLY A 11 6.60 -0.38 15.77
C GLY A 11 7.57 -1.29 16.52
N ASP A 12 7.06 -2.25 17.28
CA ASP A 12 7.87 -3.26 17.98
C ASP A 12 7.82 -4.65 17.32
N ASP A 13 7.07 -4.79 16.23
CA ASP A 13 6.96 -6.04 15.48
C ASP A 13 7.97 -6.13 14.34
N TYR A 14 8.14 -7.35 13.85
CA TYR A 14 8.82 -7.63 12.58
C TYR A 14 7.80 -8.06 11.54
N VAL A 15 7.91 -7.47 10.36
CA VAL A 15 7.10 -7.79 9.19
C VAL A 15 8.00 -8.12 8.01
N SER A 16 7.47 -8.79 6.99
CA SER A 16 8.20 -9.00 5.74
C SER A 16 8.63 -7.67 5.10
N ALA A 17 9.88 -7.60 4.64
CA ALA A 17 10.47 -6.38 4.08
C ALA A 17 9.78 -5.90 2.81
N GLN A 18 9.10 -6.81 2.12
CA GLN A 18 8.11 -6.50 1.11
C GLN A 18 6.74 -6.91 1.66
N GLY A 19 5.75 -6.03 1.54
CA GLY A 19 4.36 -6.35 1.83
C GLY A 19 3.56 -6.66 0.57
N LEU A 20 2.25 -6.82 0.75
CA LEU A 20 1.28 -7.05 -0.30
C LEU A 20 0.23 -5.93 -0.29
N GLY A 21 0.13 -5.19 -1.39
CA GLY A 21 -0.95 -4.23 -1.59
C GLY A 21 -2.18 -4.92 -2.17
N CYS A 22 -3.30 -4.94 -1.45
CA CYS A 22 -4.50 -5.69 -1.83
C CYS A 22 -5.48 -4.91 -2.72
N MET A 23 -5.21 -3.63 -3.02
CA MET A 23 -6.11 -2.75 -3.78
C MET A 23 -6.57 -3.34 -5.13
N GLY A 24 -5.66 -4.00 -5.86
CA GLY A 24 -5.97 -4.58 -7.16
C GLY A 24 -7.03 -5.69 -7.09
N MET A 25 -7.18 -6.36 -5.95
CA MET A 25 -8.10 -7.50 -5.84
C MET A 25 -9.58 -7.11 -5.96
N SER A 26 -9.94 -5.84 -5.73
CA SER A 26 -11.35 -5.43 -5.79
C SER A 26 -11.65 -3.97 -6.09
N PHE A 27 -10.67 -3.12 -6.43
CA PHE A 27 -10.91 -1.67 -6.57
C PHE A 27 -10.35 -1.00 -7.83
N ALA A 28 -9.09 -1.28 -8.19
CA ALA A 28 -8.44 -0.59 -9.30
C ALA A 28 -7.71 -1.57 -10.22
N TYR A 29 -7.46 -1.10 -11.45
CA TYR A 29 -6.84 -1.85 -12.56
C TYR A 29 -7.76 -2.97 -13.06
N THR A 30 -8.66 -2.64 -13.98
CA THR A 30 -9.61 -3.60 -14.60
C THR A 30 -8.98 -4.42 -15.72
N SER A 31 -7.79 -4.03 -16.18
CA SER A 31 -6.97 -4.82 -17.09
C SER A 31 -6.93 -6.27 -16.63
N TYR A 32 -7.02 -7.21 -17.58
CA TYR A 32 -6.98 -8.67 -17.35
C TYR A 32 -8.28 -9.34 -16.87
N GLY A 33 -9.44 -8.77 -17.21
CA GLY A 33 -10.74 -9.44 -17.04
C GLY A 33 -11.46 -9.12 -15.74
N GLY A 34 -11.02 -8.09 -15.00
CA GLY A 34 -11.68 -7.62 -13.77
C GLY A 34 -11.26 -8.35 -12.51
N TYR A 35 -12.14 -8.37 -11.51
CA TYR A 35 -11.88 -8.90 -10.17
C TYR A 35 -12.40 -10.33 -10.03
N ASP A 36 -11.57 -11.22 -9.48
CA ASP A 36 -11.91 -12.61 -9.17
C ASP A 36 -11.49 -12.92 -7.72
N ASP A 37 -12.49 -13.14 -6.86
CA ASP A 37 -12.28 -13.43 -5.45
C ASP A 37 -11.57 -14.78 -5.25
N GLU A 38 -11.85 -15.80 -6.06
CA GLU A 38 -11.21 -17.12 -5.92
C GLU A 38 -9.72 -17.05 -6.26
N GLU A 39 -9.38 -16.31 -7.32
CA GLU A 39 -7.98 -16.07 -7.66
C GLU A 39 -7.27 -15.19 -6.63
N SER A 40 -7.95 -14.17 -6.11
CA SER A 40 -7.41 -13.33 -5.05
C SER A 40 -7.13 -14.11 -3.76
N LEU A 41 -8.01 -15.03 -3.37
CA LEU A 41 -7.78 -15.93 -2.23
C LEU A 41 -6.57 -16.86 -2.44
N LYS A 42 -6.35 -17.33 -3.68
CA LYS A 42 -5.15 -18.10 -4.03
C LYS A 42 -3.89 -17.25 -3.94
N VAL A 43 -3.94 -15.98 -4.36
CA VAL A 43 -2.83 -15.01 -4.22
C VAL A 43 -2.51 -14.76 -2.75
N LEU A 44 -3.51 -14.49 -1.90
CA LEU A 44 -3.31 -14.29 -0.45
C LEU A 44 -2.65 -15.50 0.19
N THR A 45 -3.11 -16.71 -0.14
CA THR A 45 -2.51 -17.97 0.33
C THR A 45 -1.06 -18.09 -0.13
N ALA A 46 -0.79 -17.86 -1.41
CA ALA A 46 0.55 -17.95 -1.99
C ALA A 46 1.53 -16.92 -1.40
N ALA A 47 1.05 -15.73 -1.02
CA ALA A 47 1.84 -14.71 -0.33
C ALA A 47 2.17 -15.13 1.11
N ALA A 48 1.18 -15.61 1.87
CA ALA A 48 1.38 -16.12 3.23
C ALA A 48 2.36 -17.32 3.25
N ASP A 49 2.20 -18.27 2.32
CA ASP A 49 3.08 -19.44 2.20
C ASP A 49 4.55 -19.08 1.91
N ARG A 50 4.78 -17.92 1.28
CA ARG A 50 6.11 -17.36 1.02
C ARG A 50 6.65 -16.51 2.17
N GLY A 51 5.89 -16.34 3.24
CA GLY A 51 6.29 -15.51 4.38
C GLY A 51 6.14 -14.01 4.13
N ILE A 52 5.28 -13.58 3.19
CA ILE A 52 4.86 -12.18 3.08
C ILE A 52 3.76 -11.96 4.11
N THR A 53 4.13 -11.34 5.22
CA THR A 53 3.28 -11.17 6.39
C THR A 53 2.72 -9.75 6.53
N PHE A 54 3.24 -8.76 5.80
CA PHE A 54 2.68 -7.40 5.81
C PHE A 54 1.63 -7.21 4.71
N TRP A 55 0.35 -7.12 5.05
CA TRP A 55 -0.73 -6.92 4.08
C TRP A 55 -1.39 -5.56 4.27
N ASP A 56 -1.66 -4.87 3.17
CA ASP A 56 -2.21 -3.52 3.14
C ASP A 56 -3.54 -3.48 2.36
N THR A 57 -4.61 -3.06 3.02
CA THR A 57 -5.96 -2.87 2.45
C THR A 57 -6.53 -1.49 2.83
N SER A 58 -7.81 -1.21 2.52
CA SER A 58 -8.53 0.00 2.92
C SER A 58 -10.04 -0.22 2.83
N ASP A 59 -10.79 0.48 3.68
CA ASP A 59 -12.25 0.51 3.61
C ASP A 59 -12.82 0.99 2.27
N ILE A 60 -12.13 1.85 1.52
CA ILE A 60 -12.57 2.37 0.22
C ILE A 60 -12.35 1.39 -0.94
N TYR A 61 -11.59 0.31 -0.74
CA TYR A 61 -11.32 -0.67 -1.80
C TYR A 61 -12.55 -1.57 -2.02
N GLY A 62 -13.23 -1.40 -3.15
CA GLY A 62 -14.50 -2.07 -3.47
C GLY A 62 -15.67 -1.14 -3.71
N PRO A 63 -15.98 -0.18 -2.82
CA PRO A 63 -15.66 -0.06 -1.40
C PRO A 63 -16.06 -1.26 -0.54
N HIS A 64 -15.41 -1.40 0.61
CA HIS A 64 -15.68 -2.39 1.67
C HIS A 64 -15.53 -3.87 1.29
N THR A 65 -15.39 -4.22 0.01
CA THR A 65 -15.30 -5.61 -0.44
C THR A 65 -13.92 -6.20 -0.21
N ASN A 66 -12.84 -5.41 -0.29
CA ASN A 66 -11.48 -5.92 -0.09
C ASN A 66 -11.26 -6.45 1.34
N GLU A 67 -11.76 -5.71 2.34
CA GLU A 67 -11.73 -6.14 3.73
C GLU A 67 -12.57 -7.41 3.96
N LYS A 68 -13.74 -7.51 3.31
CA LYS A 68 -14.57 -8.74 3.37
C LYS A 68 -13.86 -9.95 2.75
N LEU A 69 -13.14 -9.75 1.65
CA LEU A 69 -12.33 -10.78 0.99
C LEU A 69 -11.20 -11.27 1.88
N ILE A 70 -10.44 -10.36 2.48
CA ILE A 70 -9.38 -10.70 3.45
C ILE A 70 -9.97 -11.38 4.69
N GLY A 71 -11.10 -10.89 5.20
CA GLY A 71 -11.82 -11.50 6.32
C GLY A 71 -12.31 -12.92 6.00
N LYS A 72 -12.77 -13.17 4.76
CA LYS A 72 -13.08 -14.52 4.26
C LYS A 72 -11.85 -15.41 4.32
N TRP A 73 -10.70 -14.95 3.82
CA TRP A 73 -9.43 -15.71 3.89
C TRP A 73 -9.04 -16.05 5.34
N PHE A 74 -9.17 -15.11 6.28
CA PHE A 74 -8.88 -15.38 7.70
C PHE A 74 -9.80 -16.45 8.29
N ARG A 75 -11.11 -16.40 8.02
CA ARG A 75 -12.06 -17.39 8.52
C ARG A 75 -11.80 -18.78 7.93
N GLU A 76 -11.51 -18.86 6.64
CA GLU A 76 -11.29 -20.13 5.94
C GLU A 76 -9.97 -20.80 6.32
N THR A 77 -8.92 -20.01 6.57
CA THR A 77 -7.58 -20.55 6.84
C THR A 77 -7.20 -20.59 8.32
N GLY A 78 -7.79 -19.74 9.16
CA GLY A 78 -7.39 -19.55 10.56
C GLY A 78 -6.06 -18.83 10.75
N ARG A 79 -5.44 -18.30 9.68
CA ARG A 79 -4.06 -17.79 9.68
C ARG A 79 -3.92 -16.30 10.01
N ARG A 80 -4.93 -15.66 10.61
CA ARG A 80 -4.90 -14.22 10.99
C ARG A 80 -3.66 -13.83 11.80
N LYS A 81 -3.18 -14.71 12.68
CA LYS A 81 -2.02 -14.48 13.55
C LYS A 81 -0.69 -14.42 12.80
N GLU A 82 -0.63 -14.93 11.57
CA GLU A 82 0.58 -14.88 10.73
C GLU A 82 0.74 -13.54 10.03
N ILE A 83 -0.35 -12.77 9.90
CA ILE A 83 -0.41 -11.57 9.07
C ILE A 83 -0.41 -10.34 9.96
N PHE A 84 0.52 -9.42 9.70
CA PHE A 84 0.45 -8.04 10.16
C PHE A 84 -0.43 -7.25 9.18
N LEU A 85 -1.64 -6.89 9.60
CA LEU A 85 -2.64 -6.26 8.73
C LEU A 85 -2.71 -4.75 8.92
N ALA A 86 -2.49 -4.03 7.82
CA ALA A 86 -2.80 -2.61 7.69
C ALA A 86 -4.14 -2.39 6.99
N THR A 87 -4.98 -1.52 7.56
CA THR A 87 -6.15 -0.94 6.86
C THR A 87 -6.22 0.57 7.10
N LYS A 88 -7.12 1.24 6.38
CA LYS A 88 -7.22 2.70 6.34
C LYS A 88 -8.66 3.16 6.34
N PHE A 89 -8.86 4.37 6.82
CA PHE A 89 -10.12 5.10 6.80
C PHE A 89 -9.96 6.50 6.20
N GLY A 90 -11.07 7.18 6.01
CA GLY A 90 -11.09 8.64 5.80
C GLY A 90 -11.43 9.05 4.38
N ASN A 91 -11.29 8.16 3.38
CA ASN A 91 -11.76 8.44 2.04
C ASN A 91 -13.21 7.97 1.89
N LEU A 92 -14.09 8.85 1.42
CA LEU A 92 -15.49 8.53 1.15
C LEU A 92 -15.84 8.83 -0.30
N ARG A 93 -16.83 8.09 -0.79
CA ARG A 93 -17.57 8.47 -2.00
C ARG A 93 -18.98 8.86 -1.62
N ASN A 94 -19.35 10.08 -1.97
CA ASN A 94 -20.71 10.57 -1.85
C ASN A 94 -21.63 9.90 -2.87
N ALA A 95 -22.95 10.02 -2.68
CA ALA A 95 -23.96 9.44 -3.56
C ALA A 95 -23.87 9.97 -5.02
N ASP A 96 -23.38 11.20 -5.20
CA ASP A 96 -23.13 11.81 -6.51
C ASP A 96 -21.79 11.37 -7.15
N GLY A 97 -21.05 10.47 -6.49
CA GLY A 97 -19.76 9.96 -6.94
C GLY A 97 -18.56 10.85 -6.58
N SER A 98 -18.77 12.03 -6.00
CA SER A 98 -17.69 12.91 -5.56
C SER A 98 -16.90 12.30 -4.39
N ALA A 99 -15.61 12.60 -4.33
CA ALA A 99 -14.74 12.15 -3.25
C ALA A 99 -14.71 13.20 -2.13
N THR A 100 -14.85 12.73 -0.89
CA THR A 100 -14.67 13.55 0.32
C THR A 100 -13.72 12.87 1.28
N VAL A 101 -13.16 13.65 2.19
CA VAL A 101 -12.28 13.16 3.26
C VAL A 101 -12.90 13.49 4.61
N ARG A 102 -12.85 12.54 5.55
CA ARG A 102 -13.28 12.74 6.94
C ARG A 102 -12.21 12.26 7.91
N GLY A 103 -11.77 13.17 8.78
CA GLY A 103 -10.79 12.91 9.84
C GLY A 103 -11.31 13.18 11.25
N ASP A 104 -12.57 13.57 11.42
CA ASP A 104 -13.15 13.90 12.73
C ASP A 104 -13.27 12.66 13.62
N ALA A 105 -13.17 12.88 14.93
CA ALA A 105 -13.08 11.81 15.91
C ALA A 105 -14.24 10.79 15.86
N ALA A 106 -15.46 11.26 15.57
CA ALA A 106 -16.63 10.39 15.46
C ALA A 106 -16.49 9.42 14.29
N TYR A 107 -16.11 9.93 13.11
CA TYR A 107 -15.91 9.11 11.93
C TYR A 107 -14.73 8.13 12.06
N VAL A 108 -13.63 8.53 12.70
CA VAL A 108 -12.48 7.63 12.95
C VAL A 108 -12.95 6.34 13.67
N LYS A 109 -13.78 6.49 14.70
CA LYS A 109 -14.31 5.38 15.50
C LYS A 109 -15.32 4.54 14.72
N GLU A 110 -16.23 5.19 14.00
CA GLU A 110 -17.20 4.53 13.13
C GLU A 110 -16.51 3.65 12.09
N ALA A 111 -15.55 4.21 11.35
CA ALA A 111 -14.81 3.51 10.31
C ALA A 111 -13.98 2.34 10.87
N CYS A 112 -13.42 2.49 12.07
CA CYS A 112 -12.65 1.42 12.71
C CYS A 112 -13.56 0.23 13.05
N ASN A 113 -14.71 0.49 13.67
CA ASN A 113 -15.68 -0.55 14.01
C ASN A 113 -16.17 -1.28 12.74
N GLY A 114 -16.49 -0.53 11.68
CA GLY A 114 -16.90 -1.13 10.41
C GLY A 114 -15.80 -1.98 9.77
N SER A 115 -14.54 -1.57 9.86
CA SER A 115 -13.41 -2.35 9.34
C SER A 115 -13.21 -3.65 10.11
N LEU A 116 -13.28 -3.61 11.44
CA LEU A 116 -13.21 -4.79 12.32
C LEU A 116 -14.32 -5.80 12.00
N GLU A 117 -15.56 -5.33 11.80
CA GLU A 117 -16.70 -6.18 11.44
C GLU A 117 -16.49 -6.87 10.09
N ARG A 118 -16.10 -6.12 9.05
CA ARG A 118 -15.89 -6.66 7.69
C ARG A 118 -14.76 -7.67 7.64
N LEU A 119 -13.68 -7.40 8.36
CA LEU A 119 -12.53 -8.31 8.50
C LEU A 119 -12.86 -9.51 9.38
N GLY A 120 -13.83 -9.40 10.28
CA GLY A 120 -14.16 -10.43 11.27
C GLY A 120 -13.03 -10.64 12.27
N ILE A 121 -12.40 -9.55 12.73
CA ILE A 121 -11.29 -9.56 13.69
C ILE A 121 -11.53 -8.54 14.80
N ASP A 122 -10.89 -8.74 15.96
CA ASP A 122 -11.05 -7.85 17.12
C ASP A 122 -10.02 -6.72 17.17
N GLN A 123 -8.91 -6.85 16.43
CA GLN A 123 -7.80 -5.89 16.46
C GLN A 123 -7.12 -5.76 15.08
N ILE A 124 -6.90 -4.51 14.66
CA ILE A 124 -6.10 -4.13 13.48
C ILE A 124 -4.66 -3.87 13.92
N ASP A 125 -3.67 -4.35 13.17
CA ASP A 125 -2.26 -4.13 13.54
C ASP A 125 -1.84 -2.69 13.28
N LEU A 126 -2.13 -2.16 12.09
CA LEU A 126 -1.80 -0.79 11.72
C LEU A 126 -2.99 -0.09 11.07
N TYR A 127 -3.40 1.03 11.64
CA TYR A 127 -4.55 1.78 11.17
C TYR A 127 -4.12 3.14 10.65
N TYR A 128 -4.47 3.44 9.39
CA TYR A 128 -4.09 4.66 8.71
C TYR A 128 -5.24 5.64 8.56
N GLN A 129 -4.99 6.94 8.74
CA GLN A 129 -5.74 7.93 7.99
C GLN A 129 -5.26 7.90 6.53
N HIS A 130 -6.16 7.59 5.59
CA HIS A 130 -5.84 7.39 4.17
C HIS A 130 -5.48 8.69 3.45
N ARG A 131 -6.18 9.78 3.77
CA ARG A 131 -5.85 11.15 3.34
C ARG A 131 -6.10 12.10 4.50
N VAL A 132 -5.23 13.09 4.65
CA VAL A 132 -5.40 14.12 5.67
C VAL A 132 -6.65 14.94 5.35
N ASP A 133 -7.57 15.02 6.29
CA ASP A 133 -8.73 15.91 6.20
C ASP A 133 -8.26 17.37 6.37
N PRO A 134 -8.42 18.24 5.36
CA PRO A 134 -7.98 19.63 5.47
C PRO A 134 -8.82 20.46 6.45
N ASN A 135 -10.00 19.99 6.84
CA ASN A 135 -10.93 20.72 7.71
C ASN A 135 -10.83 20.29 9.18
N VAL A 136 -10.08 19.23 9.49
CA VAL A 136 -9.93 18.70 10.85
C VAL A 136 -8.46 18.81 11.27
N PRO A 137 -8.14 19.42 12.42
CA PRO A 137 -6.78 19.40 12.95
C PRO A 137 -6.28 17.97 13.12
N ILE A 138 -5.07 17.67 12.64
CA ILE A 138 -4.51 16.32 12.70
C ILE A 138 -4.46 15.77 14.14
N GLU A 139 -4.33 16.64 15.14
CA GLU A 139 -4.33 16.26 16.55
C GLU A 139 -5.64 15.63 16.99
N GLU A 140 -6.78 16.10 16.47
CA GLU A 140 -8.09 15.52 16.76
C GLU A 140 -8.19 14.09 16.20
N THR A 141 -7.81 13.92 14.93
CA THR A 141 -7.79 12.60 14.28
C THR A 141 -6.89 11.62 15.03
N VAL A 142 -5.66 12.04 15.35
CA VAL A 142 -4.68 11.19 16.04
C VAL A 142 -5.14 10.86 17.45
N GLN A 143 -5.76 11.82 18.18
CA GLN A 143 -6.31 11.56 19.50
C GLN A 143 -7.42 10.49 19.45
N ALA A 144 -8.30 10.53 18.45
CA ALA A 144 -9.31 9.49 18.26
C ALA A 144 -8.70 8.11 17.96
N MET A 145 -7.61 8.07 17.19
CA MET A 145 -6.86 6.83 16.97
C MET A 145 -6.17 6.33 18.24
N VAL A 146 -5.67 7.22 19.11
CA VAL A 146 -5.12 6.85 20.42
C VAL A 146 -6.18 6.22 21.31
N GLU A 147 -7.41 6.75 21.31
CA GLU A 147 -8.53 6.17 22.05
C GLU A 147 -8.85 4.75 21.55
N LEU A 148 -8.90 4.53 20.24
CA LEU A 148 -9.07 3.19 19.65
C LEU A 148 -7.94 2.23 20.05
N LYS A 149 -6.70 2.74 20.17
CA LYS A 149 -5.57 1.96 20.65
C LYS A 149 -5.74 1.57 22.12
N GLN A 150 -6.20 2.49 22.97
CA GLN A 150 -6.49 2.23 24.38
C GLN A 150 -7.64 1.23 24.56
N GLU A 151 -8.64 1.26 23.67
CA GLU A 151 -9.72 0.27 23.58
C GLU A 151 -9.22 -1.11 23.08
N GLY A 152 -7.97 -1.23 22.65
CA GLY A 152 -7.39 -2.46 22.12
C GLY A 152 -7.80 -2.79 20.68
N LYS A 153 -8.50 -1.89 19.99
CA LYS A 153 -9.00 -2.10 18.62
C LYS A 153 -7.91 -1.96 17.54
N ILE A 154 -6.88 -1.16 17.82
CA ILE A 154 -5.73 -0.97 16.93
C ILE A 154 -4.42 -1.05 17.72
N ARG A 155 -3.31 -1.47 17.10
CA ARG A 155 -1.98 -1.53 17.76
C ARG A 155 -1.09 -0.34 17.42
N TYR A 156 -1.02 0.01 16.14
CA TYR A 156 -0.18 1.08 15.60
C TYR A 156 -0.98 2.08 14.78
N LEU A 157 -0.50 3.32 14.76
CA LEU A 157 -1.08 4.43 14.03
C LEU A 157 -0.20 4.73 12.82
N GLY A 158 -0.83 5.00 11.67
CA GLY A 158 -0.16 5.43 10.46
C GLY A 158 -0.87 6.61 9.81
N LEU A 159 -0.15 7.32 8.93
CA LEU A 159 -0.72 8.35 8.06
C LEU A 159 -0.37 8.06 6.60
N SER A 160 -1.19 8.49 5.65
CA SER A 160 -0.88 8.38 4.23
C SER A 160 -1.00 9.73 3.54
N GLU A 161 -0.04 10.03 2.67
CA GLU A 161 0.00 11.29 1.90
C GLU A 161 -0.15 12.55 2.78
N CYS A 162 0.52 12.56 3.93
CA CYS A 162 0.58 13.72 4.80
C CYS A 162 1.83 14.57 4.49
N SER A 163 1.81 15.85 4.87
CA SER A 163 3.01 16.70 4.78
C SER A 163 4.00 16.40 5.91
N ALA A 164 5.25 16.82 5.75
CA ALA A 164 6.25 16.75 6.83
C ALA A 164 5.80 17.50 8.10
N GLU A 165 5.12 18.64 7.94
CA GLU A 165 4.57 19.41 9.06
C GLU A 165 3.45 18.64 9.77
N THR A 166 2.51 18.08 9.02
CA THR A 166 1.43 17.26 9.55
C THR A 166 1.98 16.05 10.30
N LEU A 167 3.01 15.37 9.76
CA LEU A 167 3.65 14.22 10.41
C LEU A 167 4.29 14.59 11.76
N ARG A 168 4.95 15.76 11.84
CA ARG A 168 5.51 16.27 13.10
C ARG A 168 4.44 16.57 14.12
N ARG A 169 3.35 17.22 13.70
CA ARG A 169 2.21 17.54 14.58
C ARG A 169 1.55 16.29 15.13
N ALA A 170 1.25 15.32 14.26
CA ALA A 170 0.74 14.01 14.65
C ALA A 170 1.64 13.29 15.66
N SER A 171 2.95 13.26 15.39
CA SER A 171 3.93 12.58 16.23
C SER A 171 4.10 13.19 17.63
N ARG A 172 3.71 14.47 17.83
CA ARG A 172 3.66 15.08 19.17
C ARG A 172 2.49 14.59 20.02
N VAL A 173 1.39 14.17 19.38
CA VAL A 173 0.24 13.60 20.09
C VAL A 173 0.52 12.15 20.45
N HIS A 174 0.96 11.35 19.47
CA HIS A 174 1.33 9.96 19.68
C HIS A 174 2.30 9.48 18.58
N PRO A 175 3.26 8.58 18.88
CA PRO A 175 4.15 8.01 17.87
C PRO A 175 3.39 7.44 16.66
N ILE A 176 3.80 7.87 15.46
CA ILE A 176 3.32 7.34 14.18
C ILE A 176 4.29 6.26 13.73
N ALA A 177 3.80 5.03 13.53
CA ALA A 177 4.67 3.90 13.21
C ALA A 177 5.13 3.91 11.75
N ALA A 178 4.24 4.35 10.85
CA ALA A 178 4.52 4.38 9.42
C ALA A 178 3.78 5.50 8.70
N ALA A 179 4.40 6.03 7.66
CA ALA A 179 3.77 6.86 6.65
C ALA A 179 3.72 6.12 5.32
N GLN A 180 2.56 6.09 4.68
CA GLN A 180 2.38 5.50 3.36
C GLN A 180 2.42 6.57 2.26
N MET A 181 3.41 6.50 1.38
CA MET A 181 3.71 7.52 0.34
C MET A 181 3.94 6.86 -1.03
N GLU A 182 3.65 7.55 -2.14
CA GLU A 182 4.07 7.09 -3.47
C GLU A 182 5.59 7.14 -3.52
N PHE A 183 6.23 6.03 -3.86
CA PHE A 183 7.68 6.01 -4.01
C PHE A 183 8.14 4.93 -4.98
N SER A 184 8.88 5.34 -6.00
CA SER A 184 9.45 4.47 -7.04
C SER A 184 10.51 5.25 -7.83
N PRO A 185 11.26 4.62 -8.76
CA PRO A 185 12.08 5.36 -9.73
C PRO A 185 11.35 6.46 -10.52
N PHE A 186 10.01 6.45 -10.56
CA PHE A 186 9.16 7.46 -11.20
C PHE A 186 8.52 8.46 -10.24
N ALA A 187 8.76 8.34 -8.93
CA ALA A 187 8.16 9.19 -7.90
C ALA A 187 9.14 9.32 -6.72
N LEU A 188 9.87 10.44 -6.70
CA LEU A 188 10.94 10.74 -5.74
C LEU A 188 10.63 11.96 -4.88
N GLU A 189 9.41 12.48 -4.95
CA GLU A 189 9.02 13.77 -4.38
C GLU A 189 9.26 13.85 -2.86
N ILE A 190 9.14 12.72 -2.15
CA ILE A 190 9.38 12.65 -0.70
C ILE A 190 10.84 12.90 -0.31
N GLU A 191 11.79 12.73 -1.24
CA GLU A 191 13.21 13.02 -1.04
C GLU A 191 13.54 14.50 -1.25
N SER A 192 12.67 15.26 -1.89
CA SER A 192 12.98 16.62 -2.30
C SER A 192 13.13 17.58 -1.11
N GLU A 193 14.01 18.57 -1.26
CA GLU A 193 14.16 19.68 -0.31
C GLU A 193 12.89 20.52 -0.13
N GLN A 194 11.95 20.43 -1.08
CA GLN A 194 10.66 21.11 -1.01
C GLN A 194 9.72 20.43 -0.03
N THR A 195 9.62 19.10 -0.07
CA THR A 195 8.72 18.35 0.82
C THR A 195 9.37 18.04 2.17
N LYS A 196 10.70 17.82 2.20
CA LYS A 196 11.48 17.38 3.37
C LYS A 196 10.88 16.17 4.08
N PHE A 197 10.10 15.38 3.37
CA PHE A 197 9.25 14.35 3.97
C PHE A 197 10.10 13.20 4.49
N LEU A 198 10.96 12.63 3.65
CA LEU A 198 11.82 11.51 4.02
C LEU A 198 12.76 11.87 5.17
N ALA A 199 13.38 13.05 5.12
CA ALA A 199 14.22 13.55 6.20
C ALA A 199 13.46 13.64 7.53
N THR A 200 12.23 14.18 7.50
CA THR A 200 11.36 14.29 8.68
C THR A 200 10.91 12.92 9.18
N ALA A 201 10.53 11.99 8.30
CA ALA A 201 10.15 10.64 8.68
C ALA A 201 11.30 9.91 9.39
N ARG A 202 12.52 10.01 8.87
CA ARG A 202 13.72 9.44 9.48
C ARG A 202 14.03 10.04 10.85
N GLU A 203 13.96 11.37 10.98
CA GLU A 203 14.14 12.06 12.26
C GLU A 203 13.16 11.56 13.33
N LEU A 204 11.90 11.33 12.94
CA LEU A 204 10.84 10.87 13.82
C LEU A 204 10.81 9.35 14.02
N GLY A 205 11.68 8.59 13.33
CA GLY A 205 11.68 7.13 13.36
C GLY A 205 10.49 6.46 12.64
N VAL A 206 9.79 7.20 11.77
CA VAL A 206 8.62 6.75 11.02
C VAL A 206 9.06 5.93 9.81
N LYS A 207 8.48 4.74 9.63
CA LYS A 207 8.75 3.89 8.46
C LYS A 207 8.02 4.39 7.21
N ILE A 208 8.62 4.19 6.05
CA ILE A 208 8.02 4.49 4.75
C ILE A 208 7.43 3.21 4.16
N VAL A 209 6.10 3.18 4.04
CA VAL A 209 5.40 2.14 3.28
C VAL A 209 5.20 2.68 1.86
N ALA A 210 5.94 2.13 0.91
CA ALA A 210 5.96 2.63 -0.46
C ALA A 210 4.83 1.99 -1.29
N TYR A 211 3.81 2.78 -1.62
CA TYR A 211 2.76 2.35 -2.56
C TYR A 211 3.15 2.68 -4.00
N SER A 212 2.53 1.96 -4.95
CA SER A 212 2.89 1.99 -6.37
C SER A 212 4.41 1.84 -6.63
N PRO A 213 5.14 0.93 -5.94
CA PRO A 213 6.59 0.82 -6.10
C PRO A 213 7.02 0.37 -7.52
N LEU A 214 6.06 -0.16 -8.29
CA LEU A 214 6.21 -0.54 -9.70
C LEU A 214 5.63 0.48 -10.68
N GLY A 215 5.39 1.72 -10.24
CA GLY A 215 4.84 2.78 -11.09
C GLY A 215 3.48 2.42 -11.69
N ARG A 216 2.59 1.82 -10.88
CA ARG A 216 1.26 1.32 -11.33
C ARG A 216 1.37 0.28 -12.46
N GLY A 217 2.43 -0.53 -12.39
CA GLY A 217 2.77 -1.57 -13.36
C GLY A 217 3.68 -1.09 -14.48
N PHE A 218 3.95 0.21 -14.65
CA PHE A 218 4.78 0.71 -15.77
C PHE A 218 6.21 0.18 -15.68
N LEU A 219 6.79 0.17 -14.48
CA LEU A 219 8.18 -0.24 -14.25
C LEU A 219 8.43 -1.75 -14.41
N THR A 220 7.39 -2.54 -14.68
CA THR A 220 7.55 -3.96 -15.03
C THR A 220 8.02 -4.15 -16.48
N GLY A 221 7.80 -3.12 -17.32
CA GLY A 221 8.07 -3.18 -18.76
C GLY A 221 7.10 -4.04 -19.55
N THR A 222 5.96 -4.44 -18.97
CA THR A 222 4.93 -5.21 -19.68
C THR A 222 3.99 -4.35 -20.52
N MET A 223 4.04 -3.03 -20.36
CA MET A 223 3.26 -2.07 -21.14
C MET A 223 4.22 -1.33 -22.08
N GLN A 224 4.04 -1.55 -23.39
CA GLN A 224 4.90 -1.03 -24.46
C GLN A 224 4.13 -0.04 -25.35
N SER A 225 2.81 -0.03 -25.27
CA SER A 225 1.92 0.93 -25.92
C SER A 225 0.79 1.33 -24.99
N ARG A 226 0.27 2.55 -25.14
CA ARG A 226 -0.95 2.98 -24.44
C ARG A 226 -2.17 2.12 -24.81
N ALA A 227 -2.15 1.49 -25.98
CA ALA A 227 -3.16 0.54 -26.43
C ALA A 227 -3.13 -0.79 -25.63
N ASP A 228 -2.07 -1.08 -24.87
CA ASP A 228 -2.01 -2.26 -23.99
C ASP A 228 -2.89 -2.11 -22.74
N LEU A 229 -3.44 -0.91 -22.52
CA LEU A 229 -4.39 -0.63 -21.45
C LEU A 229 -5.82 -0.73 -21.98
N ASP A 230 -6.67 -1.46 -21.25
CA ASP A 230 -8.11 -1.48 -21.49
C ASP A 230 -8.70 -0.06 -21.48
N ASP A 231 -9.75 0.17 -22.27
CA ASP A 231 -10.39 1.49 -22.36
C ASP A 231 -10.98 1.97 -21.04
N SER A 232 -11.39 1.05 -20.17
CA SER A 232 -11.87 1.35 -18.83
C SER A 232 -10.74 1.53 -17.79
N ASP A 233 -9.48 1.33 -18.16
CA ASP A 233 -8.37 1.37 -17.22
C ASP A 233 -8.08 2.81 -16.76
N ASN A 234 -8.26 3.05 -15.46
CA ASN A 234 -8.12 4.36 -14.86
C ASN A 234 -6.70 4.95 -14.97
N ARG A 235 -5.68 4.14 -15.28
CA ARG A 235 -4.32 4.65 -15.53
C ARG A 235 -4.29 5.59 -16.72
N LYS A 236 -5.19 5.46 -17.70
CA LYS A 236 -5.30 6.40 -18.84
C LYS A 236 -5.56 7.86 -18.44
N ASN A 237 -6.05 8.11 -17.22
CA ASN A 237 -6.27 9.46 -16.67
C ASN A 237 -5.05 10.03 -15.93
N HIS A 238 -4.00 9.23 -15.74
CA HIS A 238 -2.82 9.63 -15.01
C HIS A 238 -1.79 10.25 -15.98
N PRO A 239 -1.16 11.40 -15.68
CA PRO A 239 -0.24 12.08 -16.59
C PRO A 239 0.87 11.20 -17.16
N ARG A 240 1.47 10.34 -16.33
CA ARG A 240 2.46 9.32 -16.74
C ARG A 240 2.03 8.38 -17.89
N PHE A 241 0.72 8.21 -18.09
CA PHE A 241 0.12 7.35 -19.11
C PHE A 241 -0.63 8.16 -20.18
N SER A 242 -0.46 9.48 -20.21
CA SER A 242 -1.02 10.34 -21.25
C SER A 242 -0.37 10.04 -22.60
N GLU A 243 -1.07 10.38 -23.69
CA GLU A 243 -0.52 10.24 -25.05
C GLU A 243 0.78 11.04 -25.23
N GLU A 244 0.91 12.17 -24.55
CA GLU A 244 2.09 13.02 -24.59
C GLU A 244 3.33 12.38 -23.92
N HIS A 245 3.14 11.63 -22.83
CA HIS A 245 4.25 11.17 -22.00
C HIS A 245 4.54 9.67 -22.09
N PHE A 246 3.62 8.87 -22.63
CA PHE A 246 3.73 7.41 -22.61
C PHE A 246 5.01 6.92 -23.29
N ASP A 247 5.27 7.36 -24.52
CA ASP A 247 6.40 6.88 -25.33
C ASP A 247 7.76 7.25 -24.73
N GLU A 248 7.87 8.45 -24.15
CA GLU A 248 9.09 8.86 -23.44
C GLU A 248 9.31 8.02 -22.17
N ASN A 249 8.24 7.71 -21.43
CA ASN A 249 8.32 6.86 -20.26
C ASN A 249 8.70 5.42 -20.61
N VAL A 250 8.25 4.88 -21.75
CA VAL A 250 8.67 3.56 -22.26
C VAL A 250 10.17 3.51 -22.50
N LYS A 251 10.77 4.56 -23.08
CA LYS A 251 12.24 4.60 -23.29
C LYS A 251 13.02 4.50 -21.97
N LEU A 252 12.51 5.09 -20.89
CA LEU A 252 13.12 4.97 -19.56
C LEU A 252 13.01 3.55 -19.02
N VAL A 253 11.85 2.90 -19.20
CA VAL A 253 11.65 1.52 -18.77
C VAL A 253 12.48 0.53 -19.57
N ASN A 254 12.68 0.76 -20.87
CA ASN A 254 13.56 -0.07 -21.70
C ASN A 254 15.01 -0.06 -21.17
N LYS A 255 15.52 1.10 -20.72
CA LYS A 255 16.83 1.18 -20.06
C LYS A 255 16.87 0.38 -18.75
N LEU A 256 15.78 0.39 -17.97
CA LEU A 256 15.67 -0.43 -16.75
C LEU A 256 15.65 -1.93 -17.10
N GLN A 257 14.96 -2.35 -18.16
CA GLN A 257 14.94 -3.73 -18.64
C GLN A 257 16.34 -4.20 -19.08
N GLU A 258 17.10 -3.35 -19.77
CA GLU A 258 18.49 -3.65 -20.14
C GLU A 258 19.37 -3.88 -18.90
N LEU A 259 19.21 -3.04 -17.87
CA LEU A 259 19.93 -3.18 -16.60
C LEU A 259 19.51 -4.45 -15.85
N ALA A 260 18.22 -4.75 -15.82
CA ALA A 260 17.68 -5.94 -15.17
C ALA A 260 18.19 -7.22 -15.86
N LYS A 261 18.21 -7.24 -17.20
CA LYS A 261 18.76 -8.34 -17.99
C LYS A 261 20.24 -8.62 -17.66
N LYS A 262 21.05 -7.57 -17.52
CA LYS A 262 22.47 -7.71 -17.10
C LYS A 262 22.63 -8.31 -15.71
N LYS A 263 21.61 -8.16 -14.85
CA LYS A 263 21.57 -8.70 -13.48
C LYS A 263 20.81 -10.03 -13.35
N GLY A 264 20.26 -10.56 -14.44
CA GLY A 264 19.51 -11.81 -14.44
C GLY A 264 18.14 -11.72 -13.75
N CYS A 265 17.53 -10.53 -13.66
CA CYS A 265 16.23 -10.33 -13.05
C CYS A 265 15.26 -9.58 -13.99
N THR A 266 13.99 -9.51 -13.61
CA THR A 266 12.96 -8.69 -14.29
C THR A 266 13.08 -7.22 -13.91
N ALA A 267 12.56 -6.30 -14.73
CA ALA A 267 12.53 -4.87 -14.41
C ALA A 267 11.72 -4.57 -13.13
N GLY A 268 10.67 -5.35 -12.88
CA GLY A 268 9.90 -5.28 -11.64
C GLY A 268 10.73 -5.65 -10.41
N GLN A 269 11.44 -6.78 -10.44
CA GLN A 269 12.39 -7.16 -9.38
C GLN A 269 13.46 -6.10 -9.16
N LEU A 270 14.06 -5.57 -10.24
CA LEU A 270 15.07 -4.53 -10.14
C LEU A 270 14.53 -3.27 -9.45
N SER A 271 13.30 -2.86 -9.79
CA SER A 271 12.66 -1.69 -9.21
C SER A 271 12.31 -1.88 -7.74
N LEU A 272 11.82 -3.06 -7.34
CA LEU A 272 11.57 -3.39 -5.93
C LEU A 272 12.87 -3.46 -5.13
N ALA A 273 13.93 -4.07 -5.68
CA ALA A 273 15.25 -4.09 -5.07
C ALA A 273 15.81 -2.68 -4.88
N TRP A 274 15.60 -1.78 -5.85
CA TRP A 274 16.00 -0.39 -5.74
C TRP A 274 15.25 0.37 -4.62
N VAL A 275 13.94 0.14 -4.46
CA VAL A 275 13.17 0.73 -3.34
C VAL A 275 13.66 0.19 -1.99
N LEU A 276 13.87 -1.12 -1.89
CA LEU A 276 14.40 -1.77 -0.67
C LEU A 276 15.81 -1.27 -0.30
N ALA A 277 16.61 -0.89 -1.29
CA ALA A 277 17.96 -0.36 -1.11
C ALA A 277 17.99 1.07 -0.54
N GLN A 278 16.86 1.78 -0.47
CA GLN A 278 16.82 3.12 0.13
C GLN A 278 17.00 3.11 1.66
N GLY A 279 16.76 1.96 2.30
CA GLY A 279 17.05 1.73 3.72
C GLY A 279 16.11 0.73 4.39
N ASP A 280 16.46 0.32 5.62
CA ASP A 280 15.63 -0.54 6.47
C ASP A 280 14.37 0.18 7.02
N ASP A 281 14.18 1.44 6.65
CA ASP A 281 12.99 2.24 6.85
C ASP A 281 11.96 2.11 5.71
N PHE A 282 12.31 1.47 4.58
CA PHE A 282 11.40 1.26 3.45
C PHE A 282 10.78 -0.14 3.42
N ILE A 283 9.47 -0.18 3.15
CA ILE A 283 8.66 -1.40 2.99
C ILE A 283 7.74 -1.23 1.76
N PRO A 284 8.13 -1.68 0.56
CA PRO A 284 7.26 -1.62 -0.62
C PRO A 284 6.07 -2.59 -0.50
N ILE A 285 4.91 -2.15 -0.98
CA ILE A 285 3.67 -2.96 -1.04
C ILE A 285 3.19 -3.13 -2.49
N PRO A 286 3.93 -3.88 -3.35
CA PRO A 286 3.45 -4.17 -4.69
C PRO A 286 2.10 -4.91 -4.63
N GLY A 287 1.20 -4.56 -5.55
CA GLY A 287 -0.06 -5.28 -5.73
C GLY A 287 0.04 -6.36 -6.79
N THR A 288 -0.79 -7.39 -6.67
CA THR A 288 -0.99 -8.40 -7.72
C THR A 288 -2.41 -8.95 -7.67
N MET A 289 -2.91 -9.36 -8.84
CA MET A 289 -4.28 -9.90 -9.01
C MET A 289 -4.27 -11.34 -9.56
N LEU A 290 -3.10 -11.85 -9.98
CA LEU A 290 -2.98 -13.13 -10.68
C LEU A 290 -1.78 -13.91 -10.13
N ARG A 291 -1.97 -15.21 -9.91
CA ARG A 291 -0.93 -16.12 -9.43
C ARG A 291 0.20 -16.34 -10.44
N ASN A 292 -0.10 -16.28 -11.74
CA ASN A 292 0.79 -16.72 -12.82
C ASN A 292 1.58 -15.61 -13.51
N LYS A 293 1.51 -14.35 -13.05
CA LYS A 293 2.41 -13.31 -13.56
C LYS A 293 3.70 -13.34 -12.73
N GLU A 294 4.76 -13.84 -13.37
CA GLU A 294 6.12 -13.99 -12.86
C GLU A 294 6.69 -12.73 -12.17
N VAL A 295 6.10 -11.56 -12.42
CA VAL A 295 6.56 -10.26 -11.93
C VAL A 295 6.43 -10.08 -10.42
N THR A 296 5.50 -10.77 -9.75
CA THR A 296 5.23 -10.53 -8.31
C THR A 296 5.24 -11.78 -7.46
N VAL A 297 5.26 -12.98 -8.03
CA VAL A 297 5.36 -14.24 -7.26
C VAL A 297 6.70 -14.95 -7.46
N GLN A 298 7.31 -14.83 -8.65
CA GLN A 298 8.66 -15.33 -8.94
C GLN A 298 9.75 -14.37 -8.44
N GLY A 299 9.45 -13.06 -8.39
CA GLY A 299 10.33 -12.05 -7.79
C GLY A 299 10.59 -12.20 -6.29
N LEU A 300 10.13 -13.30 -5.70
CA LEU A 300 10.02 -13.51 -4.27
C LEU A 300 10.94 -14.59 -3.69
N ALA A 301 11.79 -15.23 -4.52
CA ALA A 301 12.61 -16.35 -4.06
C ALA A 301 14.02 -16.45 -4.65
N ASP A 302 14.36 -15.68 -5.69
CA ASP A 302 15.66 -15.73 -6.36
C ASP A 302 16.39 -14.38 -6.32
#